data_AF-A0A1N6KZA7-F1
#
_entry.id   AF-A0A1N6KZA7-F1
#
_cell.length_a   1.000
_cell.length_b   1.000
_cell.length_c   1.000
_cell.angle_alpha   90.00
_cell.angle_beta   90.00
_cell.angle_gamma   90.00
#
_symmetry.space_group_name_H-M   'P 1'
#
loop_
_entity.id
_entity.type
_entity.pdbx_description
1 polymer ?
#
loop_
_entity_poly.entity_id
_entity_poly.type
_entity_poly.pdbx_seq_one_letter_code
_entity_poly.pdbx_strand_id
1 'polypeptide(L)'
;MPASLSDEQNHFPGLSRIGALLADPGRAAMLWALMDGSARPAGELTMVAGLSPSAASAHLARLTEGGLLAVEERGRHRYFRIASPDIAASIEALANVAQVSAPQRMTPRPARTVPVDMRYARTCYDHMAGELSVQLFERMLSHKLLNLHGNTLEATEDGAAQLARWGIDVAGQHSRRRRFACTCPDWSERRPHLGGALGAALLDAWSTHGWVERTERPRILRVTPAGHQQFNDFLKD
;
A
#
# COMPACT_ATOMS: atom_id res chain seq x y z
N MET A 1 43.09 14.76 27.04
CA MET A 1 43.17 14.16 25.69
C MET A 1 43.70 12.74 25.84
N PRO A 2 42.89 11.74 25.50
CA PRO A 2 43.37 10.76 24.54
C PRO A 2 42.37 10.48 23.41
N ALA A 3 42.96 10.36 22.23
CA ALA A 3 42.55 9.62 21.04
C ALA A 3 41.06 9.65 20.62
N SER A 4 40.81 10.53 19.66
CA SER A 4 39.86 10.33 18.56
C SER A 4 39.94 8.92 17.99
N LEU A 5 38.89 8.13 18.16
CA LEU A 5 38.56 7.07 17.23
C LEU A 5 37.75 7.71 16.10
N SER A 6 38.44 8.06 15.02
CA SER A 6 37.84 8.08 13.70
C SER A 6 37.27 6.70 13.42
N ASP A 7 35.97 6.58 13.18
CA ASP A 7 35.42 5.38 12.55
C ASP A 7 34.41 5.77 11.47
N GLU A 8 34.89 5.64 10.24
CA GLU A 8 34.15 5.63 8.99
C GLU A 8 33.17 4.46 8.94
N GLN A 9 32.12 4.50 9.77
CA GLN A 9 30.98 3.58 9.70
C GLN A 9 29.68 4.35 9.91
N ASN A 10 29.42 5.33 9.05
CA ASN A 10 28.12 5.98 9.00
C ASN A 10 27.08 5.02 8.41
N HIS A 11 26.61 4.10 9.25
CA HIS A 11 25.33 3.42 9.05
C HIS A 11 24.26 4.47 8.71
N PHE A 12 23.33 4.15 7.80
CA PHE A 12 22.31 5.11 7.39
C PHE A 12 21.62 5.73 8.62
N PRO A 13 21.75 7.05 8.84
CA PRO A 13 21.39 7.65 10.11
C PRO A 13 19.88 7.50 10.35
N GLY A 14 19.53 7.05 11.56
CA GLY A 14 18.14 6.89 11.97
C GLY A 14 17.43 5.62 11.46
N LEU A 15 18.03 4.83 10.56
CA LEU A 15 17.40 3.58 10.09
C LEU A 15 17.16 2.59 11.24
N SER A 16 18.15 2.39 12.11
CA SER A 16 18.04 1.53 13.29
C SER A 16 16.96 2.02 14.26
N ARG A 17 16.81 3.35 14.40
CA ARG A 17 15.76 3.96 15.23
C ARG A 17 14.37 3.64 14.69
N ILE A 18 14.16 3.80 13.38
CA ILE A 18 12.88 3.45 12.73
C ILE A 18 12.63 1.95 12.84
N GLY A 19 13.64 1.11 12.59
CA GLY A 19 13.55 -0.34 12.77
C GLY A 19 13.11 -0.74 14.17
N ALA A 20 13.67 -0.13 15.21
CA ALA A 20 13.29 -0.37 16.60
C ALA A 20 11.84 0.05 16.91
N LEU A 21 11.32 1.10 16.26
CA LEU A 21 9.92 1.49 16.40
C LEU A 21 8.96 0.52 15.73
N LEU A 22 9.38 -0.16 14.66
CA LEU A 22 8.57 -1.14 13.95
C LEU A 22 8.65 -2.55 14.55
N ALA A 23 9.73 -2.88 15.25
CA ALA A 23 10.01 -4.19 15.83
C ALA A 23 9.18 -4.50 17.10
N ASP A 24 7.85 -4.37 17.02
CA ASP A 24 6.91 -4.70 18.08
C ASP A 24 5.51 -4.98 17.50
N PRO A 25 4.89 -6.13 17.84
CA PRO A 25 3.60 -6.51 17.27
C PRO A 25 2.47 -5.52 17.56
N GLY A 26 2.45 -4.91 18.74
CA GLY A 26 1.42 -3.96 19.13
C GLY A 26 1.54 -2.65 18.36
N ARG A 27 2.76 -2.11 18.24
CA ARG A 27 3.02 -0.93 17.40
C ARG A 27 2.72 -1.20 15.93
N ALA A 28 3.11 -2.36 15.42
CA ALA A 28 2.81 -2.76 14.04
C ALA A 28 1.29 -2.82 13.81
N ALA A 29 0.52 -3.42 14.73
CA ALA A 29 -0.93 -3.48 14.64
C ALA A 29 -1.59 -2.08 14.65
N MET A 30 -1.13 -1.18 15.52
CA MET A 30 -1.62 0.21 15.57
C MET A 30 -1.32 0.98 14.29
N LEU A 31 -0.07 0.92 13.79
CA LEU A 31 0.32 1.55 12.53
C LEU A 31 -0.54 1.03 11.37
N TRP A 32 -0.76 -0.28 11.32
CA TRP A 32 -1.56 -0.93 10.29
C TRP A 32 -3.01 -0.48 10.28
N ALA A 33 -3.61 -0.32 11.46
CA ALA A 33 -4.97 0.19 11.61
C ALA A 33 -5.16 1.61 11.03
N LEU A 34 -4.07 2.38 10.94
CA LEU A 34 -4.05 3.76 10.46
C LEU A 34 -3.65 3.88 8.99
N MET A 35 -3.35 2.77 8.32
CA MET A 35 -2.88 2.76 6.93
C MET A 35 -3.96 3.16 5.92
N ASP A 36 -5.23 3.23 6.32
CA ASP A 36 -6.30 3.82 5.50
C ASP A 36 -6.26 5.36 5.45
N GLY A 37 -5.37 5.97 6.24
CA GLY A 37 -5.18 7.41 6.37
C GLY A 37 -6.13 8.07 7.37
N SER A 38 -6.98 7.30 8.06
CA SER A 38 -7.88 7.83 9.09
C SER A 38 -7.12 8.27 10.36
N ALA A 39 -7.72 9.19 11.11
CA ALA A 39 -7.29 9.54 12.44
C ALA A 39 -8.17 8.80 13.47
N ARG A 40 -7.56 8.04 14.39
CA ARG A 40 -8.29 7.17 15.35
C ARG A 40 -7.94 7.51 16.80
N PRO A 41 -8.88 7.43 17.74
CA PRO A 41 -8.61 7.68 19.16
C PRO A 41 -7.77 6.55 19.76
N ALA A 42 -7.03 6.86 20.83
CA ALA A 42 -6.18 5.89 21.54
C ALA A 42 -6.92 4.61 21.97
N GLY A 43 -8.19 4.75 22.40
CA GLY A 43 -9.00 3.61 22.83
C GLY A 43 -9.25 2.58 21.73
N GLU A 44 -9.50 3.03 20.50
CA GLU A 44 -9.68 2.13 19.35
C GLU A 44 -8.37 1.41 19.01
N LEU A 45 -7.24 2.15 18.99
CA LEU A 45 -5.92 1.57 18.73
C LEU A 45 -5.48 0.58 19.82
N THR A 46 -5.89 0.83 21.07
CA THR A 46 -5.68 -0.09 22.20
C THR A 46 -6.39 -1.42 21.95
N MET A 47 -7.66 -1.37 21.52
CA MET A 47 -8.45 -2.55 21.19
C MET A 47 -7.85 -3.33 20.01
N VAL A 48 -7.44 -2.64 18.95
CA VAL A 48 -6.83 -3.29 17.77
C VAL A 48 -5.52 -4.00 18.12
N ALA A 49 -4.70 -3.39 18.98
CA ALA A 49 -3.43 -3.98 19.40
C ALA A 49 -3.59 -5.07 20.48
N GLY A 50 -4.76 -5.18 21.12
CA GLY A 50 -4.98 -6.13 22.23
C GLY A 50 -4.13 -5.81 23.46
N LEU A 51 -3.86 -4.53 23.72
CA LEU A 51 -2.98 -4.07 24.80
C LEU A 51 -3.75 -3.43 25.96
N SER A 52 -3.09 -3.27 27.11
CA SER A 52 -3.62 -2.44 28.19
C SER A 52 -3.57 -0.95 27.82
N PRO A 53 -4.44 -0.09 28.39
CA PRO A 53 -4.41 1.36 28.12
C PRO A 53 -3.07 2.03 28.42
N SER A 54 -2.36 1.58 29.46
CA SER A 54 -1.05 2.11 29.84
C SER A 54 0.03 1.73 28.83
N ALA A 55 0.08 0.46 28.41
CA ALA A 55 1.00 -0.01 27.38
C ALA A 55 0.73 0.67 26.03
N ALA A 56 -0.55 0.78 25.65
CA ALA A 56 -0.95 1.44 24.42
C ALA A 56 -0.53 2.90 24.39
N SER A 57 -0.73 3.64 25.50
CA SER A 57 -0.31 5.03 25.62
C SER A 57 1.20 5.18 25.45
N ALA A 58 2.00 4.29 26.06
CA ALA A 58 3.45 4.30 25.91
C ALA A 58 3.90 4.02 24.45
N HIS A 59 3.23 3.09 23.76
CA HIS A 59 3.50 2.83 22.35
C HIS A 59 3.15 4.02 21.45
N LEU A 60 1.99 4.63 21.65
CA LEU A 60 1.56 5.81 20.89
C LEU A 60 2.51 7.00 21.11
N ALA A 61 2.98 7.21 22.34
CA ALA A 61 3.99 8.22 22.65
C ALA A 61 5.29 7.95 21.86
N ARG A 62 5.84 6.74 21.94
CA ARG A 62 7.06 6.35 21.20
C ARG A 62 6.93 6.51 19.70
N LEU A 63 5.78 6.13 19.13
CA LEU A 63 5.51 6.28 17.69
C LEU A 63 5.40 7.75 17.27
N THR A 64 4.82 8.59 18.13
CA THR A 64 4.68 10.03 17.90
C THR A 64 6.03 10.74 18.01
N GLU A 65 6.77 10.51 19.09
CA GLU A 65 8.14 11.02 19.31
C GLU A 65 9.10 10.55 18.22
N GLY A 66 8.90 9.33 17.73
CA GLY A 66 9.66 8.75 16.62
C GLY A 66 9.36 9.36 15.25
N GLY A 67 8.27 10.12 15.13
CA GLY A 67 7.81 10.79 13.91
C GLY A 67 6.95 9.93 12.99
N LEU A 68 6.52 8.73 13.42
CA LEU A 68 5.67 7.85 12.59
C LEU A 68 4.20 8.25 12.65
N LEU A 69 3.77 8.83 13.77
CA LEU A 69 2.39 9.29 13.99
C LEU A 69 2.33 10.80 14.18
N ALA A 70 1.27 11.40 13.65
CA ALA A 70 0.82 12.74 13.99
C ALA A 70 -0.38 12.65 14.93
N VAL A 71 -0.51 13.66 15.80
CA VAL A 71 -1.62 13.79 16.76
C VAL A 71 -2.49 14.98 16.37
N GLU A 72 -3.79 14.74 16.30
CA GLU A 72 -4.81 15.76 16.10
C GLU A 72 -5.64 15.87 17.39
N GLU A 73 -5.74 17.07 17.93
CA GLU A 73 -6.62 17.34 19.07
C GLU A 73 -8.01 17.70 18.55
N ARG A 74 -9.00 16.87 18.90
CA ARG A 74 -10.42 17.13 18.58
C ARG A 74 -11.20 17.17 19.89
N GLY A 75 -11.42 18.38 20.40
CA GLY A 75 -12.01 18.61 21.71
C GLY A 75 -11.13 18.05 22.83
N ARG A 76 -11.67 17.17 23.66
CA ARG A 76 -10.96 16.54 24.79
C ARG A 76 -10.18 15.28 24.41
N HIS A 77 -10.30 14.83 23.16
CA HIS A 77 -9.72 13.57 22.72
C HIS A 77 -8.60 13.80 21.72
N ARG A 78 -7.55 12.99 21.85
CA ARG A 78 -6.44 12.92 20.91
C ARG A 78 -6.70 11.82 19.89
N TYR A 79 -6.55 12.17 18.63
CA TYR A 79 -6.64 11.26 17.50
C TYR A 79 -5.25 11.10 16.89
N PHE A 80 -4.90 9.87 16.52
CA PHE A 80 -3.60 9.52 15.96
C PHE A 80 -3.79 9.13 14.51
N ARG A 81 -2.88 9.57 13.65
CA ARG A 81 -2.82 9.18 12.23
C ARG A 81 -1.38 8.99 11.79
N ILE A 82 -1.14 8.28 10.69
CA ILE A 82 0.18 8.24 10.06
C ILE A 82 0.62 9.67 9.72
N ALA A 83 1.84 10.03 10.11
CA ALA A 83 2.29 11.42 10.06
C ALA A 83 2.39 11.97 8.62
N SER A 84 2.80 11.15 7.65
CA SER A 84 2.92 11.56 6.26
C SER A 84 2.64 10.41 5.26
N PRO A 85 2.31 10.73 3.99
CA PRO A 85 2.21 9.73 2.93
C PRO A 85 3.48 8.90 2.75
N ASP A 86 4.67 9.51 2.87
CA ASP A 86 5.96 8.82 2.73
C ASP A 86 6.18 7.75 3.81
N ILE A 87 5.69 7.99 5.03
CA ILE A 87 5.75 7.01 6.12
C ILE A 87 4.81 5.84 5.83
N ALA A 88 3.59 6.10 5.37
CA ALA A 88 2.66 5.05 4.97
C ALA A 88 3.24 4.18 3.84
N ALA A 89 3.78 4.83 2.81
CA ALA A 89 4.48 4.19 1.71
C ALA A 89 5.65 3.31 2.19
N SER A 90 6.46 3.82 3.13
CA SER A 90 7.60 3.08 3.69
C SER A 90 7.16 1.86 4.51
N ILE A 91 6.12 2.00 5.34
CA ILE A 91 5.55 0.88 6.12
C ILE A 91 5.00 -0.19 5.18
N GLU A 92 4.33 0.22 4.10
CA GLU A 92 3.83 -0.72 3.09
C GLU A 92 4.96 -1.41 2.32
N ALA A 93 6.03 -0.69 1.96
CA ALA A 93 7.23 -1.27 1.37
C ALA A 93 7.82 -2.36 2.27
N LEU A 94 7.94 -2.10 3.57
CA LEU A 94 8.47 -3.06 4.54
C LEU A 94 7.55 -4.26 4.75
N ALA A 95 6.22 -4.05 4.77
CA ALA A 95 5.26 -5.14 4.82
C ALA A 95 5.38 -6.06 3.60
N ASN A 96 5.56 -5.47 2.41
CA ASN A 96 5.81 -6.19 1.17
C ASN A 96 7.11 -6.99 1.22
N VAL A 97 8.20 -6.42 1.73
CA VAL A 97 9.48 -7.13 1.93
C VAL A 97 9.30 -8.29 2.92
N ALA A 98 8.68 -8.03 4.07
CA ALA A 98 8.41 -9.06 5.08
C ALA A 98 7.60 -10.23 4.50
N GLN A 99 6.67 -9.94 3.59
CA GLN A 99 5.87 -10.94 2.89
C GLN A 99 6.72 -11.79 1.93
N VAL A 100 7.61 -11.19 1.15
CA VAL A 100 8.50 -11.92 0.23
C VAL A 100 9.55 -12.72 1.00
N SER A 101 10.03 -12.21 2.13
CA SER A 101 11.02 -12.88 2.98
C SER A 101 10.42 -13.94 3.90
N ALA A 102 9.09 -14.01 4.04
CA ALA A 102 8.43 -14.98 4.91
C ALA A 102 8.67 -16.42 4.42
N PRO A 103 8.97 -17.37 5.33
CA PRO A 103 9.08 -18.78 4.96
C PRO A 103 7.77 -19.26 4.29
N GLN A 104 7.88 -19.93 3.14
CA GLN A 104 6.74 -20.36 2.32
C GLN A 104 5.72 -21.29 3.03
N ARG A 105 6.00 -21.73 4.26
CA ARG A 105 5.16 -22.70 5.00
C ARG A 105 3.93 -22.10 5.68
N MET A 106 3.77 -20.78 5.74
CA MET A 106 2.59 -20.18 6.36
C MET A 106 1.47 -20.03 5.35
N THR A 107 0.40 -20.81 5.53
CA THR A 107 -0.89 -20.59 4.86
C THR A 107 -1.27 -19.10 4.96
N PRO A 108 -1.58 -18.43 3.84
CA PRO A 108 -2.10 -17.07 3.83
C PRO A 108 -3.30 -16.94 4.76
N ARG A 109 -3.09 -16.36 5.95
CA ARG A 109 -4.21 -15.81 6.70
C ARG A 109 -4.28 -14.33 6.36
N PRO A 110 -5.36 -13.84 5.76
CA PRO A 110 -5.51 -12.41 5.51
C PRO A 110 -5.35 -11.69 6.84
N ALA A 111 -4.61 -10.57 6.85
CA ALA A 111 -4.40 -9.76 8.04
C ALA A 111 -5.77 -9.29 8.55
N ARG A 112 -6.32 -10.00 9.55
CA ARG A 112 -7.67 -9.79 10.09
C ARG A 112 -7.87 -8.40 10.70
N THR A 113 -6.79 -7.67 10.94
CA THR A 113 -6.78 -6.30 11.48
C THR A 113 -7.01 -5.23 10.41
N VAL A 114 -7.11 -5.60 9.13
CA VAL A 114 -7.27 -4.64 8.03
C VAL A 114 -8.77 -4.41 7.75
N PRO A 115 -9.22 -3.15 7.63
CA PRO A 115 -10.56 -2.83 7.16
C PRO A 115 -10.89 -3.53 5.84
N VAL A 116 -12.09 -4.10 5.70
CA VAL A 116 -12.55 -4.80 4.48
C VAL A 116 -12.35 -3.95 3.24
N ASP A 117 -12.80 -2.70 3.27
CA ASP A 117 -12.73 -1.79 2.12
C ASP A 117 -11.29 -1.56 1.64
N MET A 118 -10.33 -1.55 2.58
CA MET A 118 -8.91 -1.40 2.27
C MET A 118 -8.30 -2.65 1.65
N ARG A 119 -8.85 -3.84 1.96
CA ARG A 119 -8.47 -5.09 1.29
C ARG A 119 -9.04 -5.16 -0.12
N TYR A 120 -10.26 -4.66 -0.32
CA TYR A 120 -10.92 -4.74 -1.63
C TYR A 120 -10.26 -3.83 -2.69
N ALA A 121 -10.20 -2.52 -2.44
CA ALA A 121 -9.61 -1.55 -3.36
C ALA A 121 -8.97 -0.37 -2.61
N ARG A 122 -7.67 -0.15 -2.84
CA ARG A 122 -6.92 0.93 -2.20
C ARG A 122 -5.86 1.52 -3.13
N THR A 123 -5.29 2.64 -2.74
CA THR A 123 -4.04 3.13 -3.34
C THR A 123 -2.85 2.57 -2.57
N CYS A 124 -1.94 1.88 -3.27
CA CYS A 124 -0.65 1.44 -2.72
C CYS A 124 0.28 2.66 -2.59
N TYR A 125 0.75 3.16 -3.73
CA TYR A 125 1.47 4.44 -3.83
C TYR A 125 0.67 5.43 -4.67
N ASP A 126 0.74 5.25 -5.98
CA ASP A 126 0.07 6.03 -7.02
C ASP A 126 -0.75 5.13 -7.96
N HIS A 127 -0.92 3.86 -7.60
CA HIS A 127 -1.63 2.85 -8.37
C HIS A 127 -2.58 2.06 -7.47
N MET A 128 -3.56 1.42 -8.10
CA MET A 128 -4.56 0.61 -7.42
C MET A 128 -3.96 -0.70 -6.88
N ALA A 129 -4.35 -1.07 -5.67
CA ALA A 129 -4.01 -2.33 -5.01
C ALA A 129 -5.24 -2.93 -4.30
N GLY A 130 -5.05 -4.08 -3.66
CA GLY A 130 -6.14 -4.87 -3.07
C GLY A 130 -6.63 -5.97 -4.00
N GLU A 131 -7.60 -6.73 -3.49
CA GLU A 131 -8.20 -7.90 -4.11
C GLU A 131 -8.57 -7.66 -5.58
N LEU A 132 -9.29 -6.58 -5.87
CA LEU A 132 -9.73 -6.26 -7.23
C LEU A 132 -8.53 -6.00 -8.15
N SER A 133 -7.50 -5.32 -7.68
CA SER A 133 -6.32 -5.01 -8.49
C SER A 133 -5.50 -6.25 -8.83
N VAL A 134 -5.43 -7.19 -7.89
CA VAL A 134 -4.80 -8.50 -8.11
C VAL A 134 -5.59 -9.30 -9.15
N GLN A 135 -6.92 -9.38 -9.02
CA GLN A 135 -7.77 -10.09 -9.99
C GLN A 135 -7.66 -9.50 -11.39
N LEU A 136 -7.72 -8.16 -11.53
CA LEU A 136 -7.56 -7.48 -12.82
C LEU A 136 -6.19 -7.76 -13.44
N PHE A 137 -5.12 -7.73 -12.65
CA PHE A 137 -3.79 -7.99 -13.14
C PHE A 137 -3.61 -9.46 -13.57
N GLU A 138 -4.07 -10.42 -12.78
CA GLU A 138 -4.09 -11.85 -13.14
C GLU A 138 -4.85 -12.08 -14.45
N ARG A 139 -5.99 -11.40 -14.63
CA ARG A 139 -6.80 -11.47 -15.86
C ARG A 139 -6.06 -10.89 -17.07
N MET A 140 -5.36 -9.76 -16.92
CA MET A 140 -4.54 -9.20 -17.99
C MET A 140 -3.44 -10.16 -18.44
N LEU A 141 -2.83 -10.89 -17.51
CA LEU A 141 -1.83 -11.91 -17.83
C LEU A 141 -2.46 -13.15 -18.49
N SER A 142 -3.60 -13.64 -17.98
CA SER A 142 -4.25 -14.84 -18.51
C SER A 142 -4.77 -14.64 -19.93
N HIS A 143 -5.22 -13.42 -20.25
CA HIS A 143 -5.66 -13.01 -21.59
C HIS A 143 -4.53 -12.50 -22.49
N LYS A 144 -3.27 -12.60 -22.05
CA LYS A 144 -2.09 -12.14 -22.79
C LYS A 144 -2.18 -10.67 -23.23
N LEU A 145 -2.86 -9.83 -22.43
CA LEU A 145 -2.80 -8.37 -22.61
C LEU A 145 -1.45 -7.84 -22.13
N LEU A 146 -0.90 -8.48 -21.10
CA LEU A 146 0.46 -8.22 -20.61
C LEU A 146 1.26 -9.52 -20.67
N ASN A 147 2.52 -9.41 -21.08
CA ASN A 147 3.48 -10.50 -21.00
C ASN A 147 4.50 -10.20 -19.90
N LEU A 148 4.73 -11.18 -19.03
CA LEU A 148 5.78 -11.15 -18.03
C LEU A 148 7.01 -11.91 -18.55
N HIS A 149 8.06 -11.18 -18.91
CA HIS A 149 9.36 -11.73 -19.30
C HIS A 149 10.38 -11.49 -18.19
N GLY A 150 10.62 -12.53 -17.37
CA GLY A 150 11.46 -12.42 -16.17
C GLY A 150 10.84 -11.45 -15.18
N ASN A 151 11.44 -10.26 -15.04
CA ASN A 151 10.94 -9.20 -14.16
C ASN A 151 10.36 -8.00 -14.93
N THR A 152 10.23 -8.11 -16.26
CA THR A 152 9.74 -7.04 -17.14
C THR A 152 8.32 -7.37 -17.59
N LEU A 153 7.41 -6.41 -17.43
CA LEU A 153 6.05 -6.48 -17.95
C LEU A 153 5.94 -5.58 -19.19
N GLU A 154 5.42 -6.14 -20.28
CA GLU A 154 5.16 -5.41 -21.52
C GLU A 154 3.74 -5.66 -22.01
N ALA A 155 3.15 -4.66 -22.67
CA ALA A 155 1.86 -4.81 -23.30
C ALA A 155 2.01 -5.51 -24.65
N THR A 156 1.12 -6.47 -24.92
CA THR A 156 0.97 -7.03 -26.26
C THR A 156 0.22 -6.07 -27.17
N GLU A 157 0.07 -6.39 -28.46
CA GLU A 157 -0.75 -5.59 -29.38
C GLU A 157 -2.22 -5.53 -28.91
N ASP A 158 -2.79 -6.68 -28.53
CA ASP A 158 -4.14 -6.75 -27.96
C ASP A 158 -4.26 -5.99 -26.63
N GLY A 159 -3.22 -6.09 -25.80
CA GLY A 159 -3.08 -5.31 -24.57
C GLY A 159 -3.08 -3.82 -24.82
N ALA A 160 -2.27 -3.34 -25.76
CA ALA A 160 -2.21 -1.94 -26.13
C ALA A 160 -3.56 -1.43 -26.66
N ALA A 161 -4.27 -2.24 -27.45
CA ALA A 161 -5.61 -1.90 -27.92
C ALA A 161 -6.62 -1.80 -26.76
N GLN A 162 -6.58 -2.72 -25.79
CA GLN A 162 -7.44 -2.66 -24.60
C GLN A 162 -7.09 -1.46 -23.70
N LEU A 163 -5.81 -1.19 -23.48
CA LEU A 163 -5.34 -0.05 -22.70
C LEU A 163 -5.76 1.28 -23.36
N ALA A 164 -5.68 1.37 -24.68
CA ALA A 164 -6.17 2.53 -25.43
C ALA A 164 -7.68 2.72 -25.29
N ARG A 165 -8.49 1.64 -25.25
CA ARG A 165 -9.94 1.72 -24.95
C ARG A 165 -10.22 2.28 -23.56
N TRP A 166 -9.33 2.05 -22.60
CA TRP A 166 -9.39 2.68 -21.28
C TRP A 166 -8.81 4.09 -21.25
N GLY A 167 -8.32 4.62 -22.36
CA GLY A 167 -7.76 5.98 -22.46
C GLY A 167 -6.29 6.09 -22.12
N ILE A 168 -5.54 4.97 -22.18
CA ILE A 168 -4.11 4.96 -21.85
C ILE A 168 -3.27 5.06 -23.12
N ASP A 169 -2.45 6.10 -23.19
CA ASP A 169 -1.36 6.19 -24.16
C ASP A 169 -0.16 5.35 -23.71
N VAL A 170 -0.05 4.14 -24.28
CA VAL A 170 1.00 3.17 -23.97
C VAL A 170 2.39 3.70 -24.35
N ALA A 171 2.53 4.32 -25.52
CA ALA A 171 3.81 4.89 -25.96
C ALA A 171 4.26 6.02 -25.02
N GLY A 172 3.33 6.89 -24.63
CA GLY A 172 3.54 7.91 -23.61
C GLY A 172 3.99 7.32 -22.27
N GLN A 173 3.46 6.16 -21.85
CA GLN A 173 3.90 5.51 -20.61
C GLN A 173 5.31 4.92 -20.71
N HIS A 174 5.71 4.37 -21.86
CA HIS A 174 7.07 3.84 -22.08
C HIS A 174 8.14 4.93 -22.04
N SER A 175 7.82 6.15 -22.47
CA SER A 175 8.75 7.28 -22.48
C SER A 175 9.00 7.92 -21.11
N ARG A 176 8.25 7.53 -20.06
CA ARG A 176 8.44 8.08 -18.72
C ARG A 176 9.77 7.61 -18.11
N ARG A 177 10.35 8.44 -17.23
CA ARG A 177 11.61 8.14 -16.50
C ARG A 177 11.52 6.98 -15.49
N ARG A 178 10.38 6.32 -15.37
CA ARG A 178 10.13 5.21 -14.44
C ARG A 178 9.74 3.96 -15.22
N ARG A 179 9.85 2.80 -14.58
CA ARG A 179 9.50 1.51 -15.21
C ARG A 179 8.07 1.56 -15.77
N PHE A 180 7.88 1.08 -17.00
CA PHE A 180 6.59 1.03 -17.69
C PHE A 180 5.56 0.29 -16.83
N ALA A 181 5.85 -0.94 -16.43
CA ALA A 181 5.02 -1.75 -15.54
C ALA A 181 5.91 -2.59 -14.61
N CYS A 182 5.39 -2.93 -13.43
CA CYS A 182 6.04 -3.88 -12.52
C CYS A 182 5.01 -4.71 -11.74
N THR A 183 5.43 -5.89 -11.30
CA THR A 183 4.70 -6.73 -10.35
C THR A 183 4.89 -6.17 -8.94
N CYS A 184 3.98 -5.31 -8.50
CA CYS A 184 4.00 -4.79 -7.14
C CYS A 184 3.42 -5.85 -6.21
N PRO A 185 4.12 -6.29 -5.15
CA PRO A 185 3.53 -7.22 -4.19
C PRO A 185 2.37 -6.59 -3.43
N ASP A 186 1.25 -7.30 -3.34
CA ASP A 186 0.13 -6.94 -2.48
C ASP A 186 0.26 -7.68 -1.14
N TRP A 187 0.41 -6.95 -0.05
CA TRP A 187 0.49 -7.53 1.29
C TRP A 187 -0.84 -8.14 1.77
N SER A 188 -1.99 -7.67 1.29
CA SER A 188 -3.31 -8.17 1.73
C SER A 188 -3.63 -9.50 1.10
N GLU A 189 -3.31 -9.63 -0.18
CA GLU A 189 -3.60 -10.80 -1.02
C GLU A 189 -2.42 -11.77 -1.10
N ARG A 190 -1.22 -11.35 -0.69
CA ARG A 190 0.05 -12.08 -0.86
C ARG A 190 0.30 -12.50 -2.32
N ARG A 191 -0.20 -11.69 -3.26
CA ARG A 191 -0.13 -11.88 -4.72
C ARG A 191 0.24 -10.55 -5.38
N PRO A 192 0.87 -10.55 -6.57
CA PRO A 192 1.24 -9.30 -7.22
C PRO A 192 0.03 -8.59 -7.83
N HIS A 193 0.07 -7.25 -7.85
CA HIS A 193 -0.80 -6.38 -8.64
C HIS A 193 0.06 -5.50 -9.57
N LEU A 194 -0.60 -4.80 -10.48
CA LEU A 194 0.07 -3.96 -11.48
C LEU A 194 0.52 -2.62 -10.90
N GLY A 195 1.83 -2.39 -10.87
CA GLY A 195 2.45 -1.10 -10.54
C GLY A 195 3.21 -0.49 -11.72
N GLY A 196 3.96 0.58 -11.45
CA GLY A 196 4.76 1.30 -12.46
C GLY A 196 3.97 2.40 -13.16
N ALA A 197 4.48 2.88 -14.30
CA ALA A 197 3.81 3.92 -15.08
C ALA A 197 2.40 3.54 -15.50
N LEU A 198 2.21 2.29 -15.94
CA LEU A 198 0.95 1.74 -16.39
C LEU A 198 -0.06 1.62 -15.24
N GLY A 199 0.34 1.10 -14.08
CA GLY A 199 -0.54 0.97 -12.92
C GLY A 199 -1.10 2.32 -12.45
N ALA A 200 -0.27 3.36 -12.46
CA ALA A 200 -0.71 4.72 -12.14
C ALA A 200 -1.62 5.30 -13.23
N ALA A 201 -1.28 5.09 -14.50
CA ALA A 201 -2.12 5.55 -15.62
C ALA A 201 -3.51 4.88 -15.61
N LEU A 202 -3.60 3.61 -15.22
CA LEU A 202 -4.88 2.90 -15.04
C LEU A 202 -5.71 3.53 -13.92
N LEU A 203 -5.10 3.82 -12.76
CA LEU A 203 -5.82 4.47 -11.68
C LEU A 203 -6.36 5.85 -12.11
N ASP A 204 -5.51 6.66 -12.76
CA ASP A 204 -5.90 7.98 -13.28
C ASP A 204 -7.04 7.87 -14.30
N ALA A 205 -6.94 6.92 -15.24
CA ALA A 205 -7.94 6.68 -16.26
C ALA A 205 -9.27 6.21 -15.66
N TRP A 206 -9.26 5.21 -14.78
CA TRP A 206 -10.47 4.71 -14.12
C TRP A 206 -11.13 5.75 -13.23
N SER A 207 -10.35 6.62 -12.60
CA SER A 207 -10.89 7.78 -11.88
C SER A 207 -11.50 8.82 -12.82
N THR A 208 -10.88 9.09 -13.97
CA THR A 208 -11.43 10.00 -14.98
C THR A 208 -12.75 9.48 -15.57
N HIS A 209 -12.86 8.17 -15.78
CA HIS A 209 -14.11 7.53 -16.22
C HIS A 209 -15.16 7.39 -15.12
N GLY A 210 -14.85 7.77 -13.87
CA GLY A 210 -15.75 7.64 -12.73
C GLY A 210 -16.01 6.19 -12.30
N TRP A 211 -15.12 5.26 -12.63
CA TRP A 211 -15.21 3.85 -12.21
C TRP A 211 -14.70 3.66 -10.79
N VAL A 212 -13.72 4.47 -10.41
CA VAL A 212 -13.08 4.44 -9.10
C VAL A 212 -12.97 5.86 -8.56
N GLU A 213 -13.37 6.08 -7.32
CA GLU A 213 -13.27 7.38 -6.68
C GLU A 213 -12.57 7.30 -5.32
N ARG A 214 -11.97 8.42 -4.92
CA ARG A 214 -11.39 8.56 -3.58
C ARG A 214 -12.50 8.75 -2.56
N THR A 215 -12.33 8.13 -1.40
CA THR A 215 -13.24 8.32 -0.26
C THR A 215 -12.69 9.37 0.70
N GLU A 216 -13.43 9.69 1.76
CA GLU A 216 -12.94 10.50 2.89
C GLU A 216 -11.69 9.89 3.55
N ARG A 217 -11.47 8.57 3.39
CA ARG A 217 -10.26 7.87 3.81
C ARG A 217 -9.26 7.88 2.64
N PRO A 218 -8.14 8.63 2.72
CA PRO A 218 -7.31 8.98 1.56
C PRO A 218 -6.76 7.80 0.75
N ARG A 219 -6.59 6.64 1.38
CA ARG A 219 -6.03 5.44 0.74
C ARG A 219 -7.09 4.44 0.29
N ILE A 220 -8.35 4.61 0.68
CA ILE A 220 -9.43 3.71 0.26
C ILE A 220 -10.09 4.26 -0.99
N LEU A 221 -10.25 3.35 -1.96
CA LEU A 221 -10.90 3.63 -3.22
C LEU A 221 -12.28 2.98 -3.22
N ARG A 222 -13.30 3.74 -3.58
CA ARG A 222 -14.65 3.22 -3.79
C ARG A 222 -14.81 2.89 -5.27
N VAL A 223 -15.20 1.66 -5.56
CA VAL A 223 -15.61 1.26 -6.91
C VAL A 223 -17.08 1.66 -7.09
N THR A 224 -17.37 2.45 -8.12
CA THR A 224 -18.73 2.92 -8.41
C THR A 224 -19.57 1.79 -9.02
N PRO A 225 -20.91 1.90 -9.09
CA PRO A 225 -21.73 0.92 -9.79
C PRO A 225 -21.30 0.70 -11.25
N ALA A 226 -20.94 1.78 -11.95
CA ALA A 226 -20.40 1.70 -13.30
C ALA A 226 -19.04 0.99 -13.35
N GLY A 227 -18.15 1.28 -12.38
CA GLY A 227 -16.87 0.59 -12.24
C GLY A 227 -17.04 -0.91 -12.00
N HIS A 228 -17.94 -1.31 -11.10
CA HIS A 228 -18.23 -2.73 -10.86
C HIS A 228 -18.72 -3.41 -12.13
N GLN A 229 -19.59 -2.78 -12.92
CA GLN A 229 -20.03 -3.34 -14.19
C GLN A 229 -18.84 -3.57 -15.14
N GLN A 230 -18.02 -2.55 -15.36
CA GLN A 230 -16.87 -2.63 -16.28
C GLN A 230 -15.83 -3.65 -15.82
N PHE A 231 -15.49 -3.68 -14.53
CA PHE A 231 -14.53 -4.64 -13.99
C PHE A 231 -15.08 -6.06 -14.01
N ASN A 232 -16.36 -6.25 -13.64
CA ASN A 232 -16.97 -7.58 -13.73
C ASN A 232 -17.07 -8.07 -15.17
N ASP A 233 -17.38 -7.20 -16.13
CA ASP A 233 -17.44 -7.58 -17.53
C ASP A 233 -16.05 -7.93 -18.09
N PHE A 234 -14.99 -7.28 -17.62
CA PHE A 234 -13.61 -7.65 -17.95
C PHE A 234 -13.14 -8.95 -17.27
N LEU A 235 -13.59 -9.20 -16.04
CA LEU A 235 -13.26 -10.40 -15.26
C LEU A 235 -14.07 -11.62 -15.70
N LYS A 236 -15.23 -11.43 -16.35
CA LYS A 236 -16.00 -12.49 -17.02
C LYS A 236 -15.27 -12.98 -18.27
N ASP A 237 -15.39 -14.28 -18.52
CA ASP A 237 -14.71 -15.07 -19.56
C ASP A 237 -14.54 -14.42 -20.93
#